data_AF-A0A5S9PAA5-F1
#
_entry.id   AF-A0A5S9PAA5-F1
#
_cell.length_a   1.000
_cell.length_b   1.000
_cell.length_c   1.000
_cell.angle_alpha   90.00
_cell.angle_beta   90.00
_cell.angle_gamma   90.00
#
_symmetry.space_group_name_H-M   'P 1'
#
loop_
_entity.id
_entity.type
_entity.pdbx_description
1 polymer ?
#
loop_
_entity_poly.entity_id
_entity_poly.type
_entity_poly.pdbx_seq_one_letter_code
_entity_poly.pdbx_strand_id
1 'polypeptide(L)'
;MSWGEAVASLSSMDSALDLAHGLLKLGKDGLGKQSGATIWEVRAVLPLAVILFAAGPVGCGEGEHWVRAAVDNADPEDTAQPGWARAALLCATSDPVMARSMAGLTALDQRQRDCVVMALRAALDESPDSRANTARV
;
A
#
# COMPACT_ATOMS: atom_id res chain seq x y z
N MET A 1 11.93 -14.56 -2.31
CA MET A 1 10.46 -14.45 -2.38
C MET A 1 10.17 -13.29 -3.29
N SER A 2 9.46 -13.55 -4.38
CA SER A 2 9.00 -12.50 -5.29
C SER A 2 7.98 -11.60 -4.56
N TRP A 3 7.86 -10.35 -4.97
CA TRP A 3 6.88 -9.42 -4.43
C TRP A 3 5.44 -9.95 -4.61
N GLY A 4 5.15 -10.60 -5.74
CA GLY A 4 3.86 -11.27 -5.96
C GLY A 4 3.60 -12.42 -4.98
N GLU A 5 4.61 -13.22 -4.65
CA GLU A 5 4.50 -14.27 -3.62
C GLU A 5 4.28 -13.69 -2.23
N ALA A 6 4.91 -12.54 -1.94
CA ALA A 6 4.72 -11.84 -0.67
C ALA A 6 3.24 -11.46 -0.49
N VAL A 7 2.64 -10.79 -1.48
CA VAL A 7 1.23 -10.39 -1.44
C VAL A 7 0.29 -11.60 -1.35
N ALA A 8 0.58 -12.66 -2.11
CA ALA A 8 -0.21 -13.89 -2.09
C ALA A 8 -0.17 -14.61 -0.72
N SER A 9 0.84 -14.35 0.11
CA SER A 9 0.96 -14.92 1.46
C SER A 9 0.37 -14.06 2.59
N LEU A 10 -0.10 -12.84 2.29
CA LEU A 10 -0.63 -11.92 3.31
C LEU A 10 -1.96 -12.40 3.86
N SER A 11 -1.92 -13.00 5.05
CA SER A 11 -3.10 -13.50 5.76
C SER A 11 -3.53 -12.61 6.94
N SER A 12 -2.73 -11.62 7.31
CA SER A 12 -3.04 -10.69 8.41
C SER A 12 -2.64 -9.24 8.09
N MET A 13 -3.32 -8.29 8.72
CA MET A 13 -3.00 -6.87 8.58
C MET A 13 -1.59 -6.53 9.11
N ASP A 14 -1.17 -7.17 10.22
CA ASP A 14 0.19 -6.98 10.77
C ASP A 14 1.27 -7.37 9.74
N SER A 15 1.08 -8.48 9.02
CA SER A 15 2.00 -8.89 7.97
C SER A 15 2.02 -7.91 6.78
N ALA A 16 0.87 -7.30 6.47
CA ALA A 16 0.77 -6.28 5.44
C ALA A 16 1.44 -4.96 5.87
N LEU A 17 1.35 -4.59 7.14
CA LEU A 17 2.06 -3.44 7.73
C LEU A 17 3.57 -3.66 7.73
N ASP A 18 4.04 -4.83 8.16
CA ASP A 18 5.48 -5.16 8.13
C ASP A 18 6.02 -5.09 6.69
N LEU A 19 5.26 -5.58 5.70
CA LEU A 19 5.63 -5.47 4.29
C LEU A 19 5.62 -4.02 3.80
N ALA A 20 4.59 -3.23 4.14
CA ALA A 20 4.50 -1.82 3.77
C ALA A 20 5.68 -1.00 4.32
N HIS A 21 6.06 -1.21 5.58
CA HIS A 21 7.24 -0.58 6.18
C HIS A 21 8.52 -0.98 5.42
N GLY A 22 8.69 -2.27 5.11
CA GLY A 22 9.83 -2.75 4.33
C GLY A 22 9.92 -2.11 2.94
N LEU A 23 8.80 -1.96 2.23
CA LEU A 23 8.74 -1.32 0.90
C LEU A 23 9.05 0.17 0.96
N LEU A 24 8.54 0.87 1.98
CA LEU A 24 8.83 2.28 2.21
C LEU A 24 10.21 2.52 2.85
N LYS A 25 11.00 1.45 3.05
CA LYS A 25 12.32 1.46 3.72
C LYS A 25 12.26 2.12 5.11
N LEU A 26 11.12 2.04 5.76
CA LEU A 26 10.93 2.49 7.13
C LEU A 26 11.33 1.31 8.03
N GLY A 27 12.43 1.46 8.76
CA GLY A 27 12.91 0.43 9.69
C GLY A 27 11.89 0.14 10.80
N LYS A 28 11.88 -1.11 11.28
CA LYS A 28 11.01 -1.61 12.38
C LYS A 28 11.20 -0.81 13.69
N ASP A 29 12.39 -0.23 13.87
CA ASP A 29 12.74 0.71 14.93
C ASP A 29 12.48 2.15 14.49
N GLY A 30 11.22 2.48 14.21
CA GLY A 30 10.79 3.81 13.81
C GLY A 30 11.53 4.89 14.62
N LEU A 31 12.22 5.80 13.90
CA LEU A 31 12.97 6.95 14.44
C LEU A 31 14.41 6.71 14.96
N GLY A 32 15.04 5.56 14.67
CA GLY A 32 16.44 5.30 15.01
C GLY A 32 17.45 5.52 13.86
N LYS A 33 18.01 6.74 13.72
CA LYS A 33 19.29 7.04 13.02
C LYS A 33 19.42 6.86 11.49
N GLN A 34 18.33 6.89 10.72
CA GLN A 34 18.39 7.41 9.33
C GLN A 34 17.26 8.41 9.12
N SER A 35 17.53 9.68 9.45
CA SER A 35 16.68 10.82 9.09
C SER A 35 16.70 10.96 7.57
N GLY A 36 15.62 10.56 6.90
CA GLY A 36 15.50 10.64 5.44
C GLY A 36 14.08 10.44 4.91
N ALA A 37 13.21 9.75 5.66
CA ALA A 37 11.83 9.57 5.25
C ALA A 37 11.07 10.92 5.26
N THR A 38 10.52 11.26 4.11
CA THR A 38 9.57 12.35 3.91
C THR A 38 8.28 12.07 4.69
N ILE A 39 7.56 13.14 5.04
CA ILE A 39 6.25 13.02 5.70
C ILE A 39 5.24 12.22 4.87
N TRP A 40 5.43 12.14 3.55
CA TRP A 40 4.56 11.41 2.63
C TRP A 40 4.83 9.91 2.65
N GLU A 41 6.10 9.48 2.78
CA GLU A 41 6.43 8.06 2.98
C GLU A 41 5.85 7.54 4.30
N VAL A 42 5.91 8.35 5.36
CA VAL A 42 5.26 8.00 6.65
C VAL A 42 3.74 7.88 6.49
N ARG A 43 3.12 8.82 5.76
CA ARG A 43 1.67 8.78 5.47
C ARG A 43 1.27 7.65 4.52
N ALA A 44 2.20 7.15 3.71
CA ALA A 44 1.96 6.09 2.73
C ALA A 44 1.91 4.69 3.36
N VAL A 45 2.39 4.49 4.59
CA VAL A 45 2.39 3.18 5.27
C VAL A 45 0.99 2.58 5.35
N LEU A 46 0.05 3.35 5.91
CA LEU A 46 -1.31 2.87 6.12
C LEU A 46 -2.03 2.52 4.81
N PRO A 47 -2.09 3.40 3.79
CA PRO A 47 -2.77 3.07 2.55
C PRO A 47 -2.09 1.90 1.83
N LEU A 48 -0.75 1.80 1.88
CA LEU A 48 -0.04 0.67 1.30
C LEU A 48 -0.41 -0.65 1.99
N ALA A 49 -0.42 -0.69 3.33
CA ALA A 49 -0.77 -1.89 4.08
C ALA A 49 -2.21 -2.35 3.79
N VAL A 50 -3.16 -1.41 3.76
CA VAL A 50 -4.57 -1.71 3.46
C VAL A 50 -4.73 -2.23 2.02
N ILE A 51 -4.04 -1.61 1.05
CA ILE A 51 -4.05 -2.06 -0.35
C ILE A 51 -3.44 -3.46 -0.48
N LEU A 52 -2.30 -3.71 0.16
CA LEU A 52 -1.62 -5.01 0.15
C LEU A 52 -2.50 -6.11 0.76
N PHE A 53 -3.12 -5.84 1.91
CA PHE A 53 -4.04 -6.77 2.55
C PHE A 53 -5.28 -7.03 1.69
N ALA A 54 -5.87 -5.99 1.11
CA ALA A 54 -7.03 -6.10 0.22
C ALA A 54 -6.74 -6.90 -1.05
N ALA A 55 -5.51 -6.83 -1.58
CA ALA A 55 -5.08 -7.62 -2.73
C ALA A 55 -4.79 -9.09 -2.39
N GLY A 56 -4.54 -9.38 -1.11
CA GLY A 56 -4.21 -10.71 -0.61
C GLY A 56 -5.40 -11.68 -0.61
N PRO A 57 -5.18 -12.94 -0.21
CA PRO A 57 -6.18 -14.02 -0.24
C PRO A 57 -7.42 -13.76 0.63
N VAL A 58 -7.32 -12.92 1.66
CA VAL A 58 -8.46 -12.55 2.53
C VAL A 58 -9.32 -11.44 1.93
N GLY A 59 -8.81 -10.72 0.92
CA GLY A 59 -9.52 -9.68 0.18
C GLY A 59 -10.00 -10.15 -1.19
N CYS A 60 -9.54 -9.53 -2.27
CA CYS A 60 -9.90 -9.90 -3.63
C CYS A 60 -9.04 -11.04 -4.22
N GLY A 61 -7.89 -11.36 -3.61
CA GLY A 61 -6.99 -12.42 -4.08
C GLY A 61 -6.33 -12.15 -5.43
N GLU A 62 -6.38 -10.91 -5.92
CA GLU A 62 -5.84 -10.53 -7.22
C GLU A 62 -4.33 -10.24 -7.19
N GLY A 63 -3.74 -10.00 -6.04
CA GLY A 63 -2.28 -9.87 -5.92
C GLY A 63 -1.70 -8.59 -6.54
N GLU A 64 -0.49 -8.69 -7.10
CA GLU A 64 0.34 -7.53 -7.48
C GLU A 64 -0.33 -6.56 -8.45
N HIS A 65 -1.03 -7.05 -9.50
CA HIS A 65 -1.62 -6.16 -10.50
C HIS A 65 -2.70 -5.27 -9.89
N TRP A 66 -3.45 -5.81 -8.92
CA TRP A 66 -4.46 -5.06 -8.18
C TRP A 66 -3.81 -4.00 -7.30
N VAL A 67 -2.69 -4.33 -6.63
CA VAL A 67 -1.94 -3.35 -5.81
C VAL A 67 -1.48 -2.18 -6.66
N ARG A 68 -0.88 -2.44 -7.83
CA ARG A 68 -0.40 -1.37 -8.73
C ARG A 68 -1.54 -0.47 -9.20
N ALA A 69 -2.67 -1.05 -9.61
CA ALA A 69 -3.84 -0.28 -10.02
C ALA A 69 -4.45 0.51 -8.85
N ALA A 70 -4.51 -0.08 -7.66
CA ALA A 70 -5.14 0.55 -6.50
C ALA A 70 -4.33 1.72 -5.93
N VAL A 71 -3.00 1.67 -6.00
CA VAL A 71 -2.15 2.80 -5.57
C VAL A 71 -2.49 4.08 -6.34
N ASP A 72 -2.79 3.96 -7.63
CA ASP A 72 -3.08 5.08 -8.51
C ASP A 72 -4.49 5.65 -8.37
N ASN A 73 -5.41 4.88 -7.79
CA ASN A 73 -6.80 5.25 -7.66
C ASN A 73 -7.14 5.67 -6.22
N ALA A 74 -6.90 6.95 -5.93
CA ALA A 74 -7.24 7.58 -4.66
C ALA A 74 -8.63 8.23 -4.65
N ASP A 75 -9.46 8.04 -5.68
CA ASP A 75 -10.82 8.59 -5.79
C ASP A 75 -11.71 8.01 -4.67
N PRO A 76 -12.39 8.83 -3.85
CA PRO A 76 -13.23 8.32 -2.75
C PRO A 76 -14.51 7.66 -3.26
N GLU A 77 -14.96 8.05 -4.47
CA GLU A 77 -16.24 7.63 -5.03
C GLU A 77 -16.11 6.35 -5.86
N ASP A 78 -14.90 6.03 -6.34
CA ASP A 78 -14.64 4.81 -7.09
C ASP A 78 -14.48 3.58 -6.16
N THR A 79 -15.62 2.98 -5.87
CA THR A 79 -15.73 1.75 -5.07
C THR A 79 -15.80 0.48 -5.93
N ALA A 80 -15.65 0.60 -7.25
CA ALA A 80 -15.78 -0.51 -8.18
C ALA A 80 -14.43 -1.02 -8.67
N GLN A 81 -13.50 -0.12 -8.99
CA GLN A 81 -12.17 -0.47 -9.47
C GLN A 81 -11.18 -0.71 -8.32
N PRO A 82 -10.02 -1.32 -8.59
CA PRO A 82 -8.90 -1.31 -7.65
C PRO A 82 -8.62 0.14 -7.23
N GLY A 83 -8.61 0.42 -5.93
CA GLY A 83 -8.51 1.78 -5.42
C GLY A 83 -8.69 1.86 -3.91
N TRP A 84 -8.48 3.06 -3.36
CA TRP A 84 -8.43 3.26 -1.92
C TRP A 84 -9.79 3.01 -1.26
N ALA A 85 -10.86 3.49 -1.89
CA ALA A 85 -12.22 3.27 -1.42
C ALA A 85 -12.61 1.78 -1.49
N ARG A 86 -12.27 1.10 -2.58
CA ARG A 86 -12.44 -0.36 -2.72
C ARG A 86 -11.66 -1.13 -1.67
N ALA A 87 -10.39 -0.76 -1.41
CA ALA A 87 -9.55 -1.40 -0.40
C ALA A 87 -10.16 -1.29 1.00
N ALA A 88 -10.66 -0.10 1.36
CA ALA A 88 -11.35 0.12 2.63
C ALA A 88 -12.59 -0.78 2.77
N LEU A 89 -13.39 -0.94 1.71
CA LEU A 89 -14.55 -1.83 1.70
C LEU A 89 -14.18 -3.30 1.89
N LEU A 90 -13.15 -3.77 1.18
CA LEU A 90 -12.66 -5.15 1.30
C LEU A 90 -12.13 -5.45 2.70
N CYS A 91 -11.57 -4.45 3.38
CA CYS A 91 -11.05 -4.60 4.74
C CYS A 91 -12.10 -4.40 5.84
N ALA A 92 -13.30 -3.89 5.53
CA ALA A 92 -14.24 -3.40 6.54
C ALA A 92 -14.68 -4.47 7.56
N THR A 93 -14.75 -5.73 7.15
CA THR A 93 -15.15 -6.84 8.03
C THR A 93 -13.97 -7.39 8.83
N SER A 94 -12.81 -7.53 8.18
CA SER A 94 -11.62 -8.17 8.77
C SER A 94 -10.83 -7.21 9.66
N ASP A 95 -10.76 -5.93 9.29
CA ASP A 95 -10.06 -4.88 10.02
C ASP A 95 -10.79 -3.52 9.91
N PRO A 96 -11.85 -3.30 10.71
CA PRO A 96 -12.68 -2.10 10.62
C PRO A 96 -11.94 -0.81 11.00
N VAL A 97 -10.89 -0.91 11.82
CA VAL A 97 -10.08 0.25 12.25
C VAL A 97 -9.21 0.73 11.09
N MET A 98 -8.55 -0.19 10.38
CA MET A 98 -7.76 0.16 9.21
C MET A 98 -8.64 0.61 8.05
N ALA A 99 -9.79 -0.02 7.84
CA ALA A 99 -10.76 0.41 6.84
C ALA A 99 -11.21 1.87 7.07
N ARG A 100 -11.55 2.22 8.32
CA ARG A 100 -11.90 3.61 8.69
C ARG A 100 -10.74 4.58 8.48
N SER A 101 -9.53 4.15 8.83
CA SER A 101 -8.35 5.00 8.67
C SER A 101 -8.05 5.27 7.20
N MET A 102 -8.22 4.27 6.32
CA MET A 102 -8.12 4.42 4.87
C MET A 102 -9.18 5.37 4.31
N ALA A 103 -10.42 5.27 4.78
CA ALA A 103 -11.48 6.22 4.44
C ALA A 103 -11.18 7.66 4.92
N GLY A 104 -10.42 7.82 6.01
CA GLY A 104 -9.92 9.13 6.43
C GLY A 104 -8.90 9.72 5.46
N LEU A 105 -8.09 8.88 4.80
CA LEU A 105 -7.08 9.32 3.83
C LEU A 105 -7.69 9.74 2.49
N THR A 106 -8.84 9.16 2.09
CA THR A 106 -9.55 9.61 0.90
C THR A 106 -10.17 11.00 1.07
N ALA A 107 -10.35 11.47 2.31
CA ALA A 107 -10.83 12.81 2.64
C ALA A 107 -9.73 13.89 2.65
N LEU A 108 -8.46 13.52 2.42
CA LEU A 108 -7.38 14.50 2.24
C LEU A 108 -7.64 15.35 0.97
N ASP A 109 -7.10 16.56 0.94
CA ASP A 109 -7.17 17.36 -0.28
C ASP A 109 -6.41 16.68 -1.43
N GLN A 110 -6.78 17.00 -2.68
CA GLN A 110 -6.23 16.35 -3.87
C GLN A 110 -4.71 16.35 -3.88
N ARG A 111 -4.08 17.48 -3.54
CA ARG A 111 -2.62 17.61 -3.58
C ARG A 111 -1.94 16.72 -2.55
N GLN A 112 -2.52 16.61 -1.35
CA GLN A 112 -2.02 15.69 -0.32
C GLN A 112 -2.14 14.24 -0.77
N ARG A 113 -3.26 13.85 -1.39
CA ARG A 113 -3.41 12.50 -1.96
C ARG A 113 -2.38 12.23 -3.03
N ASP A 114 -2.16 13.18 -3.95
CA ASP A 114 -1.16 13.05 -5.01
C ASP A 114 0.25 12.83 -4.44
N CYS A 115 0.63 13.54 -3.37
CA CYS A 115 1.92 13.32 -2.70
C CYS A 115 2.04 11.91 -2.09
N VAL A 116 0.95 11.37 -1.53
CA VAL A 116 0.93 10.00 -1.00
C VAL A 116 1.02 8.99 -2.14
N VAL A 117 0.28 9.19 -3.23
CA VAL A 117 0.36 8.33 -4.44
C VAL A 117 1.79 8.31 -5.00
N MET A 118 2.47 9.46 -5.07
CA MET A 118 3.87 9.51 -5.50
C MET A 118 4.80 8.68 -4.60
N ALA A 119 4.63 8.75 -3.29
CA ALA A 119 5.42 7.96 -2.34
C ALA A 119 5.14 6.45 -2.48
N LEU A 120 3.88 6.08 -2.66
CA LEU A 120 3.47 4.68 -2.91
C LEU A 120 4.08 4.14 -4.20
N ARG A 121 4.03 4.90 -5.30
CA ARG A 121 4.64 4.53 -6.58
C ARG A 121 6.14 4.28 -6.45
N ALA A 122 6.85 5.23 -5.81
CA ALA A 122 8.29 5.10 -5.59
C ALA A 122 8.64 3.81 -4.81
N ALA A 123 7.86 3.50 -3.76
CA ALA A 123 8.05 2.27 -2.99
C ALA A 123 7.86 0.99 -3.83
N LEU A 124 6.87 0.97 -4.73
CA LEU A 124 6.62 -0.18 -5.60
C LEU A 124 7.66 -0.33 -6.72
N ASP A 125 8.11 0.78 -7.30
CA ASP A 125 9.09 0.78 -8.40
C ASP A 125 10.49 0.39 -7.95
N GLU A 126 10.84 0.65 -6.69
CA GLU A 126 12.12 0.26 -6.10
C GLU A 126 12.15 -1.21 -5.60
N SER A 127 11.01 -1.90 -5.66
CA SER A 127 10.91 -3.31 -5.26
C SER A 127 11.82 -4.22 -6.10
N PRO A 128 12.36 -5.31 -5.53
CA PRO A 128 13.40 -6.13 -6.16
C PRO A 128 13.00 -6.74 -7.52
N ASP A 129 11.73 -7.05 -7.74
CA ASP A 129 11.24 -7.59 -9.03
C ASP A 129 11.19 -6.51 -10.13
N SER A 130 10.87 -5.26 -9.78
CA SER A 130 10.93 -4.11 -10.71
C SER A 130 12.37 -3.83 -11.18
N ARG A 131 13.33 -3.96 -10.26
CA ARG A 131 14.77 -3.77 -10.55
C ARG A 131 15.35 -4.87 -11.43
N ALA A 132 14.84 -6.10 -11.33
CA ALA A 132 15.25 -7.21 -12.19
C ALA A 132 14.73 -7.06 -13.64
N ASN A 133 13.59 -6.38 -13.83
CA ASN A 133 13.03 -6.10 -15.15
C ASN A 133 13.74 -4.93 -15.86
N THR A 134 14.15 -3.91 -15.12
CA THR A 134 14.90 -2.76 -15.65
C THR A 134 16.37 -3.05 -15.96
N ALA A 135 17.00 -4.01 -15.26
CA ALA A 135 18.38 -4.42 -15.52
C ALA A 135 18.54 -5.39 -16.72
N ARG A 136 17.44 -5.75 -17.39
CA ARG A 136 17.40 -6.69 -18.53
C ARG A 136 17.18 -6.00 -19.89
N VAL A 137 17.18 -4.67 -19.94
CA VAL A 137 17.08 -3.84 -21.15
C VAL A 137 18.40 -3.13 -21.39
#